data_AF-A0A645FEA0-F1
#
_entry.id   AF-A0A645FEA0-F1
#
_cell.length_a   1.000
_cell.length_b   1.000
_cell.length_c   1.000
_cell.angle_alpha   90.00
_cell.angle_beta   90.00
_cell.angle_gamma   90.00
#
_symmetry.space_group_name_H-M   'P 1'
#
loop_
_entity.id
_entity.type
_entity.pdbx_description
1 polymer ?
#
loop_
_entity_poly.entity_id
_entity_poly.type
_entity_poly.pdbx_seq_one_letter_code
_entity_poly.pdbx_strand_id
1 'polypeptide(L)' 'MPKWAARIWLEVTGVRVERLQQITEEDAKAEGAPMKNSPAAHLTGYRRGFQELWESTDGDWAANPWVWVIDFKRIEKPR' A
#
# COMPACT_ATOMS: atom_id res chain seq x y z
N MET A 1 -8.62 0.77 20.59
CA MET A 1 -8.54 2.24 20.35
C MET A 1 -9.94 2.83 20.48
N PRO A 2 -10.21 3.76 21.41
CA PRO A 2 -11.54 4.33 21.57
C PRO A 2 -11.87 5.34 20.46
N LYS A 3 -13.12 5.38 19.99
CA LYS A 3 -13.56 6.25 18.88
C LYS A 3 -13.23 7.74 19.09
N TRP A 4 -13.19 8.21 20.34
CA TRP A 4 -12.89 9.60 20.65
C TRP A 4 -11.44 9.99 20.39
N ALA A 5 -10.51 9.03 20.40
CA ALA A 5 -9.08 9.26 20.17
C ALA A 5 -8.65 9.02 18.70
N ALA A 6 -9.60 8.69 17.81
CA ALA A 6 -9.31 8.45 16.41
C ALA A 6 -8.88 9.74 15.70
N ARG A 7 -7.71 9.71 15.05
CA ARG A 7 -7.16 10.87 14.30
C ARG A 7 -7.73 11.00 12.89
N ILE A 8 -8.21 9.90 12.31
CA ILE A 8 -8.75 9.83 10.96
C ILE A 8 -9.93 8.87 10.92
N TRP A 9 -10.88 9.15 10.01
CA TRP A 9 -12.03 8.30 9.73
C TRP A 9 -12.01 7.92 8.25
N LEU A 10 -12.06 6.62 7.98
CA LEU A 10 -11.99 6.05 6.63
C LEU A 10 -13.23 5.17 6.43
N GLU A 11 -13.93 5.37 5.32
CA GLU A 11 -14.98 4.46 4.85
C GLU A 11 -14.34 3.48 3.86
N VAL A 12 -14.45 2.18 4.15
CA VAL A 12 -14.02 1.12 3.23
C VAL A 12 -15.01 1.06 2.08
N THR A 13 -14.51 1.20 0.86
CA THR A 13 -15.31 1.20 -0.39
C THR A 13 -15.16 -0.09 -1.18
N GLY A 14 -14.14 -0.89 -0.89
CA GLY A 14 -13.86 -2.14 -1.59
C GLY A 14 -12.90 -3.03 -0.80
N VAL A 15 -13.09 -4.34 -0.92
CA VAL A 15 -12.18 -5.35 -0.37
C VAL A 15 -12.00 -6.44 -1.40
N ARG A 16 -10.76 -6.77 -1.74
CA ARG A 16 -10.42 -7.81 -2.71
C ARG A 16 -9.16 -8.55 -2.31
N VAL A 17 -8.94 -9.71 -2.92
CA VAL A 17 -7.75 -10.55 -2.71
C VAL A 17 -6.94 -10.55 -4.00
N GLU A 18 -5.68 -10.16 -3.91
CA GLU A 18 -4.75 -10.08 -5.06
C GLU A 18 -3.38 -10.66 -4.69
N ARG A 19 -2.57 -10.98 -5.70
CA ARG A 19 -1.16 -11.31 -5.48
C ARG A 19 -0.39 -10.03 -5.19
N LEU A 20 0.52 -10.05 -4.21
CA LEU A 20 1.35 -8.90 -3.84
C LEU A 20 2.01 -8.21 -5.06
N GLN A 21 2.56 -8.98 -5.99
CA GLN A 21 3.23 -8.46 -7.18
C GLN A 21 2.26 -8.01 -8.28
N GLN A 22 0.94 -8.10 -8.09
CA GLN A 22 -0.05 -7.48 -8.99
C GLN A 22 -0.22 -5.99 -8.74
N ILE A 23 0.36 -5.44 -7.67
CA ILE A 23 0.34 -4.00 -7.39
C ILE A 23 0.89 -3.19 -8.58
N THR A 24 0.13 -2.18 -9.01
CA THR A 24 0.51 -1.28 -10.10
C THR A 24 1.41 -0.14 -9.60
N GLU A 25 1.99 0.65 -10.52
CA GLU A 25 2.74 1.86 -10.14
C GLU A 25 1.83 2.90 -9.49
N GLU A 26 0.59 3.02 -9.96
CA GLU A 26 -0.44 3.90 -9.44
C GLU A 26 -0.85 3.48 -8.02
N ASP A 27 -1.07 2.18 -7.79
CA ASP A 27 -1.38 1.64 -6.46
C ASP A 27 -0.23 1.88 -5.50
N ALA A 28 1.01 1.55 -5.90
CA ALA A 28 2.19 1.77 -5.07
C ALA A 28 2.36 3.26 -4.70
N LYS A 29 2.07 4.17 -5.63
CA LYS A 29 2.03 5.61 -5.36
C LYS A 29 0.91 5.99 -4.39
N ALA A 30 -0.27 5.40 -4.51
CA ALA A 30 -1.43 5.65 -3.64
C ALA A 30 -1.20 5.14 -2.20
N GLU A 31 -0.48 4.04 -2.04
CA GLU A 31 0.01 3.51 -0.75
C GLU A 31 1.05 4.45 -0.09
N GLY A 32 1.55 5.44 -0.83
CA GLY A 32 2.54 6.40 -0.35
C GLY A 32 3.98 5.90 -0.45
N ALA A 33 4.26 4.93 -1.33
CA ALA A 33 5.62 4.47 -1.55
C ALA A 33 6.52 5.61 -2.07
N PRO A 34 7.81 5.64 -1.67
CA PRO A 34 8.74 6.61 -2.24
C PRO A 34 9.08 6.24 -3.69
N MET A 35 9.17 7.23 -4.57
CA MET A 35 9.72 7.00 -5.90
C MET A 35 11.20 6.63 -5.78
N LYS A 36 11.58 5.44 -6.26
CA LYS A 36 12.97 4.98 -6.25
C LYS A 36 13.56 5.06 -7.66
N ASN A 37 14.76 5.60 -7.74
CA ASN A 37 15.56 5.64 -8.96
C ASN A 37 16.77 4.73 -8.78
N SER A 38 16.88 3.67 -9.57
CA SER A 38 18.08 2.83 -9.64
C SER A 38 18.70 2.93 -11.03
N PRO A 39 19.88 3.57 -11.17
CA PRO A 39 20.61 3.59 -12.43
C PRO A 39 21.04 2.20 -12.91
N ALA A 40 21.24 1.26 -11.98
CA ALA A 40 21.78 -0.06 -12.27
C ALA A 40 20.72 -1.05 -12.81
N ALA A 41 19.45 -0.88 -12.42
CA ALA A 41 18.39 -1.82 -12.76
C ALA A 41 17.47 -1.34 -13.89
N HIS A 42 17.53 -0.05 -14.31
CA HIS A 42 16.53 0.59 -15.18
C HIS A 42 15.08 0.43 -14.67
N LEU A 43 14.92 0.04 -13.41
CA LEU A 43 13.64 -0.05 -12.71
C LEU A 43 13.53 1.21 -11.86
N THR A 44 12.81 2.18 -12.40
CA THR A 44 12.45 3.43 -11.72
C THR A 44 10.95 3.42 -11.47
N GLY A 45 10.52 3.62 -10.23
CA GLY A 45 9.09 3.59 -9.94
C GLY A 45 8.74 3.57 -8.46
N TYR A 46 7.47 3.79 -8.19
CA TYR A 46 6.84 3.64 -6.89
C TYR A 46 6.76 2.17 -6.48
N ARG A 47 6.60 1.24 -7.43
CA ARG A 47 6.54 -0.19 -7.13
C ARG A 47 7.83 -0.70 -6.49
N ARG A 48 8.98 -0.19 -6.92
CA ARG A 48 10.27 -0.52 -6.27
C ARG A 48 10.34 0.03 -4.85
N GLY A 49 9.86 1.26 -4.63
CA GLY A 49 9.74 1.81 -3.28
C GLY A 49 8.81 0.98 -2.39
N PHE A 50 7.70 0.50 -2.95
CA PHE A 50 6.76 -0.36 -2.25
C PHE A 50 7.38 -1.71 -1.89
N GLN A 51 8.14 -2.33 -2.80
CA GLN A 51 8.90 -3.55 -2.49
C GLN A 51 9.82 -3.34 -1.27
N GLU A 52 10.61 -2.26 -1.26
CA GLU A 52 11.53 -1.98 -0.15
C GLU A 52 10.78 -1.72 1.16
N LEU A 53 9.62 -1.05 1.10
CA LEU A 53 8.76 -0.86 2.26
C LEU A 53 8.18 -2.19 2.76
N TRP A 54 7.73 -3.07 1.87
CA TRP A 54 7.23 -4.39 2.23
C TRP A 54 8.32 -5.25 2.89
N GLU A 55 9.52 -5.25 2.33
CA GLU A 55 10.66 -5.98 2.90
C GLU A 55 11.08 -5.39 4.26
N SER A 56 10.88 -4.09 4.48
CA SER A 56 11.15 -3.45 5.78
C SER A 56 10.22 -3.86 6.91
N THR A 57 9.08 -4.50 6.61
CA THR A 57 8.14 -5.04 7.61
C THR A 57 8.32 -6.53 7.87
N ASP A 58 9.50 -7.07 7.54
CA ASP A 58 9.80 -8.51 7.50
C ASP A 58 8.95 -9.30 6.48
N GLY A 59 8.35 -8.61 5.52
CA GLY A 59 7.58 -9.21 4.44
C GLY A 59 8.46 -9.78 3.33
N ASP A 60 8.14 -10.99 2.84
CA ASP A 60 8.82 -11.58 1.68
C ASP A 60 8.15 -11.16 0.37
N TRP A 61 8.80 -10.26 -0.38
CA TRP A 61 8.32 -9.82 -1.70
C TRP A 61 8.36 -10.96 -2.74
N ALA A 62 9.37 -11.82 -2.68
CA ALA A 62 9.57 -12.90 -3.65
C ALA A 62 8.54 -14.01 -3.49
N ALA A 63 8.06 -14.26 -2.26
CA ALA A 63 6.98 -15.20 -1.99
C ALA A 63 5.67 -14.87 -2.74
N ASN A 64 5.49 -13.61 -3.16
CA ASN A 64 4.30 -13.13 -3.86
C ASN A 64 2.98 -13.63 -3.22
N PRO A 65 2.77 -13.40 -1.91
CA PRO A 65 1.62 -13.93 -1.18
C PRO A 65 0.30 -13.34 -1.70
N TRP A 66 -0.80 -14.00 -1.36
CA TRP A 66 -2.12 -13.39 -1.46
C TRP A 66 -2.28 -12.36 -0.35
N VAL A 67 -2.67 -11.15 -0.72
CA VAL A 67 -2.89 -10.02 0.19
C VAL A 67 -4.31 -9.50 0.04
N TRP A 68 -4.79 -8.86 1.11
CA TRP A 68 -6.02 -8.09 1.07
C TRP A 68 -5.70 -6.69 0.55
N VAL A 69 -6.43 -6.26 -0.48
CA VAL A 69 -6.39 -4.88 -0.95
C VAL A 69 -7.68 -4.19 -0.52
N ILE A 70 -7.53 -3.04 0.15
CA ILE A 70 -8.63 -2.31 0.78
C ILE A 70 -8.70 -0.93 0.15
N ASP A 71 -9.75 -0.67 -0.62
CA ASP A 71 -10.04 0.68 -1.10
C ASP A 71 -10.80 1.44 -0.01
N PHE A 72 -10.43 2.70 0.20
CA PHE A 72 -11.13 3.55 1.15
C PHE A 72 -11.14 5.01 0.70
N LYS A 73 -12.06 5.77 1.27
CA LYS A 73 -12.05 7.23 1.20
C LYS A 73 -12.09 7.84 2.59
N ARG A 74 -11.47 9.01 2.72
CA ARG A 74 -11.53 9.80 3.96
C ARG A 74 -12.94 10.38 4.13
N ILE A 75 -13.45 10.30 5.35
CA ILE A 75 -14.72 10.89 5.74
C ILE A 75 -14.54 11.79 6.98
N GLU A 76 -15.56 12.60 7.27
CA GLU A 76 -15.67 13.26 8.57
C GLU A 76 -15.98 12.26 9.68
N LYS A 77 -15.81 12.67 10.94
CA LYS A 77 -16.20 11.87 12.09
C LYS A 77 -17.69 11.50 11.97
N PRO A 78 -18.04 10.20 11.90
CA PRO A 78 -19.43 9.75 11.91
C PRO A 78 -20.12 10.25 13.17
N ARG A 79 -21.37 10.69 13.01
CA ARG A 79 -22.23 11.07 14.13
C ARG A 79 -22.63 9.85 14.95
#